data_AF-A0A8C6XRD3-F1
#
_entry.id   AF-A0A8C6XRD3-F1
#
_cell.length_a   1.000
_cell.length_b   1.000
_cell.length_c   1.000
_cell.angle_alpha   90.00
_cell.angle_beta   90.00
_cell.angle_gamma   90.00
#
_symmetry.space_group_name_H-M   'P 1'
#
loop_
_entity.id
_entity.type
_entity.pdbx_description
1 polymer ?
#
loop_
_entity_poly.entity_id
_entity_poly.type
_entity_poly.pdbx_seq_one_letter_code
_entity_poly.pdbx_strand_id
1 'polypeptide(L)'
;MAEEREYLSVSGAPIKLRPLHHSASCRELQVRCPRLQLGSLSAVTCCVWLVAYGLFVVSQNSMVLSASIFITLIGLLVYLHFVKIDQESLLIIDSLGIQMTSSYASGKESTAFIEMNQVKDVVINEAIYMQKVIYYLCILLQDPIEPHAVSEVVPLFQSSMPRLDCLVDIYKSCQEILEQRKNS
;
A
#
# COMPACT_ATOMS: atom_id res chain seq x y z
N MET A 1 4.22 -12.69 -20.13
CA MET A 1 2.94 -12.76 -19.40
C MET A 1 3.29 -12.57 -17.93
N ALA A 2 2.89 -11.47 -17.31
CA ALA A 2 3.26 -11.19 -15.92
C ALA A 2 2.47 -12.11 -14.97
N GLU A 3 3.19 -12.99 -14.27
CA GLU A 3 2.62 -13.92 -13.30
C GLU A 3 2.26 -13.17 -12.01
N GLU A 4 0.98 -13.14 -11.64
CA GLU A 4 0.52 -12.54 -10.39
C GLU A 4 0.78 -13.52 -9.26
N ARG A 5 1.60 -13.11 -8.28
CA ARG A 5 2.01 -13.97 -7.16
C ARG A 5 1.30 -13.51 -5.89
N GLU A 6 0.81 -14.47 -5.10
CA GLU A 6 0.16 -14.21 -3.83
C GLU A 6 1.15 -14.37 -2.67
N TYR A 7 1.20 -13.35 -1.82
CA TYR A 7 2.03 -13.28 -0.62
C TYR A 7 1.17 -12.87 0.58
N LEU A 8 1.78 -12.77 1.75
CA LEU A 8 1.12 -12.32 2.97
C LEU A 8 1.74 -11.02 3.48
N SER A 9 0.93 -10.19 4.14
CA SER A 9 1.38 -9.04 4.90
C SER A 9 1.94 -9.47 6.27
N VAL A 10 2.65 -8.57 6.96
CA VAL A 10 3.07 -8.77 8.35
C VAL A 10 1.86 -9.04 9.26
N SER A 11 0.70 -8.47 8.94
CA SER A 11 -0.58 -8.72 9.63
C SER A 11 -1.30 -10.02 9.22
N GLY A 12 -0.79 -10.75 8.22
CA GLY A 12 -1.36 -12.00 7.72
C GLY A 12 -2.48 -11.84 6.68
N ALA A 13 -2.67 -10.64 6.14
CA ALA A 13 -3.60 -10.38 5.03
C ALA A 13 -2.98 -10.82 3.69
N PRO A 14 -3.76 -11.40 2.75
CA PRO A 14 -3.24 -11.80 1.45
C PRO A 14 -2.96 -10.58 0.56
N ILE A 15 -1.74 -10.49 0.03
CA ILE A 15 -1.27 -9.43 -0.87
C ILE A 15 -0.98 -10.05 -2.24
N LYS A 16 -1.30 -9.34 -3.31
CA LYS A 16 -0.94 -9.75 -4.68
C LYS A 16 0.19 -8.88 -5.20
N LEU A 17 1.32 -9.49 -5.54
CA LEU A 17 2.43 -8.84 -6.23
C LEU A 17 2.29 -9.08 -7.73
N ARG A 18 2.27 -7.99 -8.49
CA ARG A 18 2.24 -8.02 -9.94
C ARG A 18 3.48 -7.27 -10.49
N PRO A 19 4.51 -8.00 -10.93
CA PRO A 19 5.66 -7.40 -11.61
C PRO A 19 5.32 -7.13 -13.08
N LEU A 20 5.21 -5.86 -13.46
CA LEU A 20 5.08 -5.39 -14.83
C LEU A 20 6.46 -5.02 -15.40
N HIS A 21 6.84 -5.68 -16.48
CA HIS A 21 8.06 -5.38 -17.22
C HIS A 21 7.68 -4.54 -18.43
N HIS A 22 8.04 -3.26 -18.45
CA HIS A 22 7.74 -2.36 -19.58
C HIS A 22 8.91 -2.31 -20.58
N SER A 23 10.15 -2.31 -20.08
CA SER A 23 11.39 -2.35 -20.87
C SER A 23 12.50 -3.05 -20.08
N ALA A 24 13.67 -3.27 -20.70
CA ALA A 24 14.88 -3.71 -19.99
C ALA A 24 15.27 -2.73 -18.87
N SER A 25 15.04 -1.44 -19.09
CA SER A 25 15.37 -0.31 -18.20
C SER A 25 14.22 0.16 -17.31
N CYS A 26 13.01 -0.39 -17.47
CA CYS A 26 11.80 0.10 -16.81
C CYS A 26 10.95 -1.06 -16.30
N ARG A 27 10.83 -1.17 -14.97
CA ARG A 27 9.97 -2.15 -14.30
C ARG A 27 9.05 -1.47 -13.29
N GLU A 28 7.82 -1.92 -13.25
CA GLU A 28 6.81 -1.52 -12.28
C GLU A 28 6.44 -2.72 -11.40
N LEU A 29 6.54 -2.56 -10.09
CA LEU A 29 6.22 -3.56 -9.08
C LEU A 29 4.97 -3.10 -8.36
N GLN A 30 3.82 -3.69 -8.69
CA GLN A 30 2.54 -3.34 -8.09
C GLN A 30 2.19 -4.31 -6.97
N VAL A 31 2.02 -3.78 -5.76
CA VAL A 31 1.58 -4.50 -4.57
C VAL A 31 0.13 -4.13 -4.28
N ARG A 32 -0.78 -5.08 -4.51
CA ARG A 32 -2.21 -4.90 -4.26
C ARG A 32 -2.60 -5.53 -2.94
N CYS A 33 -3.23 -4.73 -2.09
CA CYS A 33 -3.88 -5.21 -0.89
C CYS A 33 -5.22 -5.86 -1.27
N PRO A 34 -5.73 -6.80 -0.44
CA PRO A 34 -7.01 -7.41 -0.72
C PRO A 34 -8.09 -6.34 -0.59
N ARG A 35 -8.91 -6.23 -1.65
CA ARG A 35 -10.04 -5.31 -1.65
C ARG A 35 -10.92 -5.58 -0.45
N LEU A 36 -11.49 -4.49 0.08
CA LEU A 36 -12.46 -4.51 1.15
C LEU A 36 -13.47 -5.63 0.90
N GLN A 37 -13.63 -6.57 1.84
CA GLN A 37 -14.65 -7.61 1.75
C GLN A 37 -16.01 -6.92 1.84
N LEU A 38 -16.51 -6.46 0.70
CA LEU A 38 -17.75 -5.71 0.59
C LEU A 38 -18.92 -6.54 1.15
N GLY A 39 -18.81 -7.87 1.12
CA GLY A 39 -19.75 -8.80 1.76
C GLY A 39 -19.78 -8.71 3.29
N SER A 40 -18.63 -8.50 3.95
CA SER A 40 -18.61 -8.28 5.40
C SER A 40 -19.20 -6.91 5.74
N LEU A 41 -18.85 -5.88 4.97
CA LEU A 41 -19.42 -4.54 5.14
C LEU A 41 -20.94 -4.52 4.90
N SER A 42 -21.42 -5.22 3.86
CA SER A 42 -22.85 -5.30 3.54
C SER A 42 -23.63 -6.10 4.58
N ALA A 43 -23.04 -7.14 5.17
CA ALA A 43 -23.64 -7.86 6.28
C ALA A 43 -23.80 -6.96 7.52
N VAL A 44 -22.75 -6.21 7.87
CA VAL A 44 -22.78 -5.27 9.00
C VAL A 44 -23.83 -4.17 8.77
N THR A 45 -23.86 -3.56 7.58
CA THR A 45 -24.88 -2.55 7.28
C THR A 45 -26.28 -3.14 7.30
N CYS A 46 -26.50 -4.33 6.73
CA CYS A 46 -27.80 -5.01 6.75
C CYS A 46 -28.29 -5.28 8.19
N CYS A 47 -27.41 -5.75 9.08
CA CYS A 47 -27.74 -5.94 10.50
C CYS A 47 -28.16 -4.62 11.17
N VAL A 48 -27.43 -3.53 10.92
CA VAL A 48 -27.77 -2.20 11.46
C VAL A 48 -29.14 -1.74 10.95
N TRP A 49 -29.44 -1.96 9.67
CA TRP A 49 -30.74 -1.63 9.08
C TRP A 49 -31.89 -2.46 9.64
N LEU A 50 -31.70 -3.76 9.89
CA LEU A 50 -32.71 -4.62 10.53
C LEU A 50 -33.04 -4.15 11.95
N VAL A 51 -32.02 -3.77 12.73
CA VAL A 51 -32.21 -3.23 14.09
C VAL A 51 -32.93 -1.88 14.04
N ALA A 52 -32.54 -0.98 13.14
CA ALA A 52 -33.20 0.31 12.96
C ALA A 52 -34.68 0.16 12.56
N TYR A 53 -34.99 -0.80 11.68
CA TYR A 53 -36.36 -1.11 11.30
C TYR A 53 -37.18 -1.69 12.47
N GLY A 54 -36.58 -2.58 13.27
CA GLY A 54 -37.23 -3.09 14.49
C GLY A 54 -37.58 -1.98 15.49
N LEU A 55 -36.64 -1.04 15.71
CA LEU A 55 -36.88 0.13 16.56
C LEU A 55 -37.94 1.08 16.00
N PHE A 56 -38.02 1.22 14.67
CA PHE A 56 -39.08 1.99 14.02
C PHE A 56 -40.46 1.37 14.27
N VAL A 57 -40.61 0.05 14.14
CA VAL A 57 -41.88 -0.65 14.38
C VAL A 57 -42.35 -0.51 15.83
N VAL A 58 -41.43 -0.56 16.80
CA VAL A 58 -41.76 -0.41 18.23
C VAL A 58 -42.08 1.04 18.61
N SER A 59 -41.33 2.00 18.07
CA SER A 59 -41.45 3.40 18.49
C SER A 59 -42.45 4.24 17.66
N GLN A 60 -42.87 3.77 16.48
CA GLN A 60 -43.62 4.52 15.46
C GLN A 60 -43.04 5.91 15.12
N ASN A 61 -41.78 6.18 15.49
CA ASN A 61 -41.14 7.47 15.30
C ASN A 61 -40.32 7.46 14.01
N SER A 62 -40.80 8.19 12.99
CA SER A 62 -40.10 8.37 11.71
C SER A 62 -38.74 9.07 11.83
N MET A 63 -38.55 9.84 12.91
CA MET A 63 -37.29 10.53 13.21
C MET A 63 -36.14 9.58 13.55
N VAL A 64 -36.45 8.41 14.13
CA VAL A 64 -35.45 7.37 14.45
C VAL A 64 -34.91 6.74 13.17
N LEU A 65 -35.81 6.47 12.22
CA LEU A 65 -35.44 5.92 10.93
C LEU A 65 -34.55 6.92 10.18
N SER A 66 -34.98 8.18 10.01
CA SER A 66 -34.17 9.17 9.27
C SER A 66 -32.79 9.41 9.90
N ALA A 67 -32.69 9.49 11.23
CA ALA A 67 -31.41 9.64 11.92
C ALA A 67 -30.47 8.44 11.67
N SER A 68 -30.99 7.21 11.67
CA SER A 68 -30.20 6.01 11.37
C SER A 68 -29.63 6.00 9.95
N ILE A 69 -30.37 6.54 8.97
CA ILE A 69 -29.90 6.69 7.58
C ILE A 69 -28.72 7.67 7.53
N PHE A 70 -28.85 8.85 8.14
CA PHE A 70 -27.78 9.84 8.14
C PHE A 70 -26.51 9.31 8.84
N ILE A 71 -26.67 8.63 9.99
CA ILE A 71 -25.53 8.07 10.73
C ILE A 71 -24.84 6.97 9.92
N THR A 72 -25.59 6.06 9.30
CA THR A 72 -25.00 5.00 8.47
C THR A 72 -24.33 5.55 7.21
N LEU A 73 -24.90 6.58 6.59
CA LEU A 73 -24.36 7.21 5.38
C LEU A 73 -23.08 8.00 5.69
N ILE A 74 -23.07 8.80 6.77
CA ILE A 74 -21.87 9.51 7.23
C ILE A 74 -20.81 8.51 7.69
N GLY A 75 -21.19 7.48 8.46
CA GLY A 75 -20.28 6.43 8.90
C GLY A 75 -19.64 5.69 7.72
N LEU A 76 -20.41 5.39 6.67
CA LEU A 76 -19.89 4.78 5.45
C LEU A 76 -18.93 5.73 4.70
N LEU A 77 -19.27 7.02 4.57
CA LEU A 77 -18.40 8.00 3.92
C LEU A 77 -17.08 8.16 4.67
N VAL A 78 -17.12 8.29 6.00
CA VAL A 78 -15.93 8.38 6.85
C VAL A 78 -15.12 7.09 6.78
N TYR A 79 -15.78 5.93 6.85
CA TYR A 79 -15.11 4.63 6.72
C TYR A 79 -14.41 4.48 5.37
N LEU A 80 -15.08 4.79 4.24
CA LEU A 80 -14.46 4.72 2.92
C LEU A 80 -13.30 5.71 2.77
N HIS A 81 -13.42 6.91 3.34
CA HIS A 81 -12.38 7.93 3.28
C HIS A 81 -11.15 7.61 4.13
N PHE A 82 -11.34 7.07 5.35
CA PHE A 82 -10.25 6.80 6.28
C PHE A 82 -9.60 5.43 6.10
N VAL A 83 -10.33 4.42 5.63
CA VAL A 83 -9.91 3.02 5.86
C VAL A 83 -9.03 2.41 4.79
N LYS A 84 -8.83 2.96 3.57
CA LYS A 84 -8.08 2.15 2.60
C LYS A 84 -7.22 2.85 1.55
N ILE A 85 -5.93 2.51 1.62
CA ILE A 85 -5.02 2.41 0.49
C ILE A 85 -5.35 1.09 -0.22
N ASP A 86 -5.72 1.15 -1.49
CA ASP A 86 -6.10 -0.01 -2.30
C ASP A 86 -4.85 -0.65 -2.94
N GLN A 87 -3.91 0.19 -3.39
CA GLN A 87 -2.76 -0.25 -4.18
C GLN A 87 -1.53 0.62 -3.91
N GLU A 88 -0.38 -0.01 -3.76
CA GLU A 88 0.92 0.66 -3.77
C GLU A 88 1.70 0.11 -4.99
N SER A 89 2.32 0.99 -5.78
CA SER A 89 3.22 0.59 -6.86
C SER A 89 4.56 1.30 -6.77
N LEU A 90 5.60 0.59 -7.17
CA LEU A 90 6.97 1.06 -7.25
C LEU A 90 7.42 0.94 -8.71
N LEU A 91 7.59 2.06 -9.38
CA LEU A 91 8.09 2.16 -10.74
C LEU A 91 9.55 2.57 -10.70
N ILE A 92 10.41 1.77 -11.33
CA ILE A 92 11.85 1.97 -11.37
C ILE A 92 12.25 2.21 -12.81
N ILE A 93 12.87 3.35 -13.05
CA ILE A 93 13.38 3.78 -14.36
C ILE A 93 14.87 4.05 -14.21
N ASP A 94 15.73 3.27 -14.87
CA ASP A 94 17.19 3.33 -14.71
C ASP A 94 17.80 4.75 -14.89
N SER A 95 17.20 5.54 -15.75
CA SER A 95 17.72 6.80 -16.29
C SER A 95 17.09 8.02 -15.64
N LEU A 96 15.97 7.84 -14.94
CA LEU A 96 15.23 8.92 -14.29
C LEU A 96 15.25 8.77 -12.78
N GLY A 97 14.86 7.62 -12.26
CA GLY A 97 14.70 7.43 -10.82
C GLY A 97 13.63 6.43 -10.44
N ILE A 98 13.22 6.52 -9.18
CA ILE A 98 12.25 5.64 -8.57
C ILE A 98 10.99 6.45 -8.25
N GLN A 99 9.87 6.04 -8.82
CA GLN A 99 8.56 6.59 -8.54
C GLN A 99 7.77 5.63 -7.65
N MET A 100 7.28 6.15 -6.54
CA MET A 100 6.34 5.46 -5.66
C MET A 100 4.96 6.05 -5.88
N THR A 101 3.96 5.20 -6.08
CA THR A 101 2.57 5.60 -6.25
C THR A 101 1.72 4.87 -5.22
N SER A 102 0.96 5.61 -4.43
CA SER A 102 -0.02 5.07 -3.48
C SER A 102 -1.42 5.51 -3.89
N SER A 103 -2.26 4.55 -4.27
CA SER A 103 -3.65 4.77 -4.67
C SER A 103 -4.60 4.41 -3.55
N TYR A 104 -5.46 5.35 -3.19
CA TYR A 104 -6.45 5.23 -2.12
C TYR A 104 -7.81 4.82 -2.70
N ALA A 105 -8.60 4.06 -1.95
CA ALA A 105 -9.96 3.67 -2.31
C ALA A 105 -10.89 4.89 -2.50
N SER A 106 -10.52 6.03 -1.93
CA SER A 106 -11.19 7.33 -2.16
C SER A 106 -10.92 7.91 -3.56
N GLY A 107 -10.07 7.30 -4.39
CA GLY A 107 -9.64 7.81 -5.69
C GLY A 107 -8.51 8.84 -5.62
N LYS A 108 -8.03 9.18 -4.42
CA LYS A 108 -6.82 9.99 -4.23
C LYS A 108 -5.61 9.16 -4.64
N GLU A 109 -4.69 9.76 -5.37
CA GLU A 109 -3.40 9.17 -5.71
C GLU A 109 -2.30 10.07 -5.17
N SER A 110 -1.32 9.48 -4.49
CA SER A 110 -0.14 10.16 -4.00
C SER A 110 1.08 9.58 -4.69
N THR A 111 1.77 10.40 -5.47
CA THR A 111 2.99 10.02 -6.17
C THR A 111 4.18 10.75 -5.53
N ALA A 112 5.25 10.00 -5.27
CA ALA A 112 6.51 10.53 -4.78
C ALA A 112 7.61 10.04 -5.72
N PHE A 113 8.39 10.97 -6.27
CA PHE A 113 9.45 10.68 -7.22
C PHE A 113 10.80 11.02 -6.60
N ILE A 114 11.73 10.07 -6.68
CA ILE A 114 13.10 10.23 -6.21
C ILE A 114 14.02 10.09 -7.42
N GLU A 115 14.81 11.13 -7.67
CA GLU A 115 15.77 11.14 -8.76
C GLU A 115 16.87 10.09 -8.56
N MET A 116 17.29 9.43 -9.66
CA MET A 116 18.31 8.38 -9.60
C MET A 116 19.67 8.87 -9.08
N ASN A 117 19.96 10.17 -9.24
CA ASN A 117 21.19 10.78 -8.71
C ASN A 117 21.19 10.88 -7.17
N GLN A 118 20.02 10.83 -6.54
CA GLN A 118 19.88 10.87 -5.08
C GLN A 118 19.80 9.47 -4.48
N VAL A 119 19.54 8.44 -5.30
CA VAL A 119 19.46 7.05 -4.85
C VAL A 119 20.86 6.47 -4.69
N LYS A 120 21.23 6.15 -3.45
CA LYS A 120 22.47 5.44 -3.12
C LYS A 120 22.31 3.94 -3.33
N ASP A 121 21.29 3.37 -2.69
CA ASP A 121 20.99 1.94 -2.74
C ASP A 121 19.57 1.66 -2.25
N VAL A 122 19.08 0.44 -2.48
CA VAL A 122 17.84 -0.08 -1.90
C VAL A 122 18.21 -1.19 -0.92
N VAL A 123 17.67 -1.17 0.29
CA VAL A 123 17.97 -2.18 1.31
C VAL A 123 16.72 -2.69 1.98
N ILE A 124 16.76 -3.94 2.44
CA ILE A 124 15.75 -4.48 3.35
C ILE A 124 16.25 -4.19 4.76
N ASN A 125 15.55 -3.30 5.47
CA ASN A 125 15.86 -2.99 6.86
C ASN A 125 15.04 -3.87 7.82
N GLU A 126 15.69 -4.29 8.90
CA GLU A 126 15.05 -4.96 10.02
C GLU A 126 14.71 -3.93 11.10
N ALA A 127 13.52 -4.01 11.69
CA ALA A 127 13.15 -3.21 12.84
C ALA A 127 12.38 -4.03 13.88
N ILE A 128 12.49 -3.60 15.14
CA ILE A 128 11.72 -4.16 16.25
C ILE A 128 10.50 -3.28 16.48
N TYR A 129 9.31 -3.86 16.28
CA TYR A 129 8.04 -3.21 16.51
C TYR A 129 7.18 -4.04 17.46
N MET A 130 6.81 -3.47 18.61
CA MET A 130 5.95 -4.13 19.63
C MET A 130 6.41 -5.56 19.97
N GLN A 131 7.70 -5.73 20.31
CA GLN A 131 8.33 -7.04 20.61
C GLN A 131 8.33 -8.05 19.45
N LYS A 132 8.05 -7.60 18.22
CA LYS A 132 8.16 -8.41 16.99
C LYS A 132 9.21 -7.83 16.06
N VAL A 133 9.96 -8.70 15.40
CA VAL A 133 10.86 -8.29 14.33
C VAL A 133 10.05 -8.17 13.04
N ILE A 134 10.15 -7.01 12.38
CA ILE A 134 9.53 -6.71 11.10
C ILE A 134 10.61 -6.34 10.09
N TYR A 135 10.39 -6.72 8.83
CA TYR A 135 11.25 -6.37 7.71
C TYR A 135 10.49 -5.39 6.80
N TYR A 136 11.17 -4.35 6.34
CA TYR A 136 10.62 -3.42 5.35
C TYR A 136 11.69 -2.99 4.36
N LEU A 137 11.29 -2.68 3.14
CA LEU A 137 12.20 -2.19 2.11
C LEU A 137 12.33 -0.69 2.24
N CYS A 138 13.53 -0.14 2.06
CA CYS A 138 13.76 1.28 2.06
C CYS A 138 14.81 1.69 1.02
N ILE A 139 14.70 2.92 0.54
CA ILE A 139 15.66 3.56 -0.34
C ILE A 139 16.59 4.39 0.52
N LEU A 140 17.90 4.18 0.36
CA LEU A 140 18.93 5.00 0.97
C LEU A 140 19.24 6.17 0.03
N LEU A 141 19.12 7.39 0.53
CA LEU A 141 19.48 8.59 -0.21
C LEU A 141 20.93 9.00 0.09
N GLN A 142 21.68 9.35 -0.96
CA GLN A 142 23.04 9.87 -0.82
C GLN A 142 23.01 11.34 -0.39
N ASP A 143 23.97 11.72 0.46
CA ASP A 143 24.12 13.12 0.83
C ASP A 143 24.82 13.89 -0.30
N PRO A 144 24.33 15.08 -0.71
CA PRO A 144 24.98 15.90 -1.74
C PRO A 144 26.36 16.42 -1.31
N ILE A 145 26.65 16.48 -0.01
CA ILE A 145 27.93 17.00 0.52
C ILE A 145 28.91 15.84 0.78
N GLU A 146 28.41 14.71 1.28
CA GLU A 146 29.22 13.52 1.58
C GLU A 146 28.69 12.27 0.86
N PRO A 147 29.26 11.89 -0.31
CA PRO A 147 28.75 10.77 -1.11
C PRO A 147 28.83 9.40 -0.40
N HIS A 148 29.62 9.30 0.69
CA HIS A 148 29.70 8.10 1.51
C HIS A 148 28.71 8.08 2.69
N ALA A 149 28.11 9.21 3.05
CA ALA A 149 27.08 9.29 4.09
C ALA A 149 25.71 8.86 3.54
N VAL A 150 24.80 8.48 4.43
CA VAL A 150 23.38 8.27 4.11
C VAL A 150 22.63 9.44 4.72
N SER A 151 21.98 10.24 3.90
CA SER A 151 21.31 11.46 4.36
C SER A 151 19.91 11.15 4.89
N GLU A 152 19.17 10.31 4.15
CA GLU A 152 17.78 10.00 4.44
C GLU A 152 17.44 8.55 4.05
N VAL A 153 16.51 7.95 4.79
CA VAL A 153 16.00 6.60 4.54
C VAL A 153 14.51 6.70 4.25
N VAL A 154 14.12 6.38 3.02
CA VAL A 154 12.72 6.45 2.58
C VAL A 154 12.12 5.04 2.60
N PRO A 155 11.22 4.71 3.55
CA PRO A 155 10.57 3.40 3.60
C PRO A 155 9.57 3.22 2.44
N LEU A 156 9.55 2.02 1.87
CA LEU A 156 8.65 1.59 0.81
C LEU A 156 7.53 0.72 1.38
N PHE A 157 6.36 0.76 0.72
CA PHE A 157 5.21 -0.10 1.04
C PHE A 157 4.72 0.04 2.49
N GLN A 158 4.64 1.28 2.98
CA GLN A 158 4.27 1.58 4.38
C GLN A 158 2.86 1.09 4.72
N SER A 159 1.94 1.06 3.76
CA SER A 159 0.58 0.63 4.02
C SER A 159 0.37 -0.87 3.85
N SER A 160 0.94 -1.47 2.81
CA SER A 160 0.75 -2.90 2.56
C SER A 160 1.57 -3.77 3.49
N MET A 161 2.72 -3.29 3.98
CA MET A 161 3.65 -4.01 4.86
C MET A 161 3.80 -5.50 4.47
N PRO A 162 4.29 -5.78 3.25
CA PRO A 162 4.52 -7.14 2.78
C PRO A 162 5.55 -7.87 3.64
N ARG A 163 5.46 -9.20 3.70
CA ARG A 163 6.45 -10.05 4.38
C ARG A 163 7.75 -10.14 3.60
N LEU A 164 8.78 -10.68 4.29
CA LEU A 164 10.14 -10.81 3.79
C LEU A 164 10.23 -11.56 2.45
N ASP A 165 9.43 -12.60 2.25
CA ASP A 165 9.37 -13.37 0.99
C ASP A 165 9.01 -12.49 -0.21
N CYS A 166 7.96 -11.66 -0.08
CA CYS A 166 7.58 -10.70 -1.10
C CYS A 166 8.64 -9.60 -1.26
N LEU A 167 9.18 -9.09 -0.14
CA LEU A 167 10.21 -8.05 -0.16
C LEU A 167 11.49 -8.49 -0.85
N VAL A 168 11.90 -9.74 -0.68
CA VAL A 168 13.09 -10.31 -1.34
C VAL A 168 12.91 -10.34 -2.85
N ASP A 169 11.72 -10.66 -3.35
CA ASP A 169 11.44 -10.69 -4.79
C ASP A 169 11.40 -9.28 -5.41
N ILE A 170 10.81 -8.32 -4.68
CA ILE A 170 10.83 -6.89 -5.04
C ILE A 170 12.29 -6.39 -5.05
N TYR A 171 13.05 -6.67 -3.98
CA TYR A 171 14.44 -6.25 -3.84
C TYR A 171 15.33 -6.77 -4.98
N LYS A 172 15.24 -8.07 -5.31
CA LYS A 172 15.98 -8.64 -6.44
C LYS A 172 15.66 -7.91 -7.75
N SER A 173 14.39 -7.61 -7.98
CA SER A 173 13.95 -6.88 -9.18
C SER A 173 14.51 -5.45 -9.23
N CYS A 174 14.58 -4.75 -8.08
CA CYS A 174 15.22 -3.44 -7.98
C CYS A 174 16.73 -3.53 -8.25
N GLN A 175 17.39 -4.50 -7.62
CA GLN A 175 18.83 -4.67 -7.67
C GLN A 175 19.31 -5.00 -9.08
N GLU A 176 18.58 -5.83 -9.82
CA GLU A 176 18.89 -6.14 -11.23
C GLU A 176 18.98 -4.88 -12.10
N ILE A 177 18.10 -3.89 -11.89
CA ILE A 177 18.13 -2.62 -12.64
C ILE A 177 19.27 -1.72 -12.16
N LEU A 178 19.49 -1.65 -10.84
CA LEU A 178 20.55 -0.83 -10.25
C LEU A 178 21.95 -1.33 -10.62
N GLU A 179 22.13 -2.65 -10.73
CA GLU A 179 23.39 -3.27 -11.16
C GLU A 179 23.67 -3.09 -12.65
N GLN A 180 22.63 -3.14 -13.51
CA GLN A 180 22.77 -2.83 -14.93
C GLN A 180 23.35 -1.44 -15.16
N ARG A 181 22.90 -0.45 -14.37
CA ARG A 181 23.47 0.90 -14.38
C ARG A 181 24.95 0.92 -13.99
N LYS A 182 25.32 0.22 -12.91
CA LYS A 182 26.72 0.23 -12.42
C LYS A 182 27.71 -0.34 -13.43
N ASN A 183 27.22 -1.20 -14.32
CA ASN A 183 28.01 -1.86 -15.36
C ASN A 183 27.97 -1.15 -16.72
N SER A 184 27.15 -0.09 -16.87
CA SER A 184 27.05 0.73 -18.08
C SER A 184 27.88 2.00 -17.98
#